data_AF-A0A088CS19-F1
#
_entry.id   AF-A0A088CS19-F1
#
_cell.length_a   1.000
_cell.length_b   1.000
_cell.length_c   1.000
_cell.angle_alpha   90.00
_cell.angle_beta   90.00
_cell.angle_gamma   90.00
#
_symmetry.space_group_name_H-M   'P 1'
#
loop_
_entity.id
_entity.type
_entity.pdbx_description
1 polymer ?
#
loop_
_entity_poly.entity_id
_entity_poly.type
_entity_poly.pdbx_seq_one_letter_code
_entity_poly.pdbx_strand_id
1 'polypeptide(L)'
;MICLENLPSEGNIEGNCVGALGISNARANNPNHLPSTRIETTRIPYITNIFIPFLESLTWRSKKRSDFQDWNSILLLKEQGHHLSEQGVKLIDLLLSQMNNNRLSTASSHPTVDRTLLLAEINLLINGPSNFELRNGRKWVISLKKYYNSSLWRSQKKHLCNHYGWKG
;
A
#
# COMPACT_ATOMS: atom_id res chain seq x y z
N MET A 1 -8.98 -25.31 8.44
CA MET A 1 -7.96 -24.62 9.25
C MET A 1 -6.69 -24.64 8.43
N ILE A 2 -6.34 -23.54 7.77
CA ILE A 2 -5.12 -23.48 6.94
C ILE A 2 -4.02 -22.96 7.85
N CYS A 3 -3.17 -23.88 8.33
CA CYS A 3 -1.99 -23.56 9.11
C CYS A 3 -0.97 -22.84 8.22
N LEU A 4 -0.17 -21.95 8.81
CA LEU A 4 0.92 -21.18 8.20
C LEU A 4 2.04 -22.06 7.58
N GLU A 5 1.93 -23.37 7.68
CA GLU A 5 2.95 -24.35 7.27
C GLU A 5 2.87 -24.74 5.78
N ASN A 6 1.84 -24.28 5.04
CA ASN A 6 1.62 -24.67 3.63
C ASN A 6 2.03 -23.60 2.60
N LEU A 7 3.02 -22.73 2.89
CA LEU A 7 3.56 -21.86 1.85
C LEU A 7 4.44 -22.69 0.89
N PRO A 8 4.19 -22.66 -0.43
CA PRO A 8 4.94 -23.49 -1.38
C PRO A 8 6.42 -23.13 -1.36
N SER A 9 7.24 -24.11 -0.97
CA SER A 9 8.70 -24.04 -0.97
C SER A 9 9.24 -24.41 -2.35
N GLU A 10 8.99 -23.59 -3.37
CA GLU A 10 9.68 -23.75 -4.66
C GLU A 10 10.17 -22.41 -5.21
N GLY A 11 11.50 -22.27 -5.25
CA GLY A 11 12.23 -21.25 -5.99
C GLY A 11 12.65 -20.00 -5.20
N ASN A 12 13.94 -19.90 -4.84
CA ASN A 12 14.71 -18.67 -4.53
C ASN A 12 14.13 -17.61 -3.56
N ILE A 13 13.02 -17.86 -2.88
CA ILE A 13 12.35 -16.92 -1.95
C ILE A 13 12.94 -17.01 -0.54
N GLU A 14 13.56 -18.14 -0.17
CA GLU A 14 13.94 -18.48 1.21
C GLU A 14 14.84 -17.43 1.88
N GLY A 15 15.78 -16.82 1.16
CA GLY A 15 16.69 -15.81 1.74
C GLY A 15 16.05 -14.44 2.00
N ASN A 16 14.98 -14.08 1.29
CA ASN A 16 14.44 -12.71 1.29
C ASN A 16 13.29 -12.52 2.30
N CYS A 17 12.74 -13.62 2.82
CA CYS A 17 11.61 -13.61 3.77
C CYS A 17 12.03 -13.90 5.22
N VAL A 18 13.30 -14.25 5.49
CA VAL A 18 13.80 -14.44 6.86
C VAL A 18 13.67 -13.13 7.65
N GLY A 19 13.04 -13.19 8.83
CA GLY A 19 12.80 -12.02 9.67
C GLY A 19 11.85 -10.99 9.04
N ALA A 20 10.98 -11.42 8.13
CA ALA A 20 10.01 -10.53 7.48
C ALA A 20 8.95 -9.99 8.45
N LEU A 21 8.65 -10.72 9.52
CA LEU A 21 7.72 -10.31 10.56
C LEU A 21 8.49 -9.78 11.78
N GLY A 22 8.20 -8.54 12.15
CA GLY A 22 8.62 -7.96 13.42
C GLY A 22 7.53 -8.17 14.47
N ILE A 23 7.93 -8.60 15.67
CA ILE A 23 7.06 -8.69 16.84
C ILE A 23 7.60 -7.71 17.87
N SER A 24 6.72 -6.84 18.38
CA SER A 24 7.09 -5.84 19.37
C SER A 24 5.97 -5.59 20.36
N ASN A 25 6.31 -5.21 21.59
CA ASN A 25 5.32 -4.74 22.55
C ASN A 25 4.91 -3.31 22.19
N ALA A 26 3.61 -3.07 22.02
CA ALA A 26 3.08 -1.74 21.87
C ALA A 26 3.03 -1.07 23.24
N ARG A 27 3.72 0.07 23.36
CA ARG A 27 3.72 0.87 24.60
C ARG A 27 2.32 1.43 24.82
N ALA A 28 1.72 1.12 25.97
CA ALA A 28 0.48 1.76 26.40
C ALA A 28 0.80 3.18 26.85
N ASN A 29 0.25 4.18 26.15
CA ASN A 29 0.38 5.60 26.57
C ASN A 29 -0.50 5.92 27.79
N ASN A 30 -1.48 5.07 28.09
CA ASN A 30 -2.36 5.19 29.26
C ASN A 30 -2.20 3.92 30.11
N PRO A 31 -1.92 4.06 31.42
CA PRO A 31 -1.65 2.95 32.34
C PRO A 31 -2.82 1.97 32.50
N ASN A 32 -4.04 2.35 32.12
CA ASN A 32 -5.22 1.50 32.19
C ASN A 32 -5.38 0.56 30.98
N HIS A 33 -4.55 0.70 29.93
CA HIS A 33 -4.61 -0.22 28.80
C HIS A 33 -3.77 -1.47 29.08
N LEU A 34 -4.36 -2.62 28.71
CA LEU A 34 -3.65 -3.89 28.72
C LEU A 34 -2.43 -3.84 27.78
N PRO A 35 -1.35 -4.56 28.12
CA PRO A 35 -0.22 -4.71 27.21
C PRO A 35 -0.73 -5.32 25.90
N SER A 36 -0.31 -4.73 24.78
CA SER A 36 -0.64 -5.24 23.46
C SER A 36 0.64 -5.60 22.71
N THR A 37 0.57 -6.68 21.93
CA THR A 37 1.65 -7.07 21.03
C THR A 37 1.30 -6.61 19.63
N ARG A 38 2.30 -6.08 18.92
CA ARG A 38 2.20 -5.71 17.52
C ARG A 38 2.98 -6.70 16.68
N ILE A 39 2.34 -7.18 15.62
CA ILE A 39 2.97 -7.89 14.52
C ILE A 39 2.96 -6.95 13.32
N GLU A 40 4.12 -6.69 12.73
CA GLU A 40 4.25 -5.80 11.57
C GLU A 40 5.28 -6.32 10.57
N THR A 41 5.11 -5.92 9.31
CA THR A 41 6.08 -6.17 8.25
C THR A 41 6.20 -4.97 7.33
N THR A 42 7.41 -4.68 6.89
CA THR A 42 7.73 -3.65 5.89
C THR A 42 8.54 -4.22 4.73
N ARG A 43 8.75 -5.54 4.72
CA ARG A 43 9.54 -6.23 3.68
C ARG A 43 8.69 -6.40 2.43
N ILE A 44 8.94 -5.54 1.44
CA ILE A 44 8.20 -5.55 0.16
C ILE A 44 8.14 -6.95 -0.49
N PRO A 45 9.23 -7.72 -0.61
CA PRO A 45 9.17 -9.05 -1.23
C PRO A 45 8.22 -10.01 -0.50
N TYR A 46 8.19 -9.99 0.83
CA TYR A 46 7.23 -10.78 1.61
C TYR A 46 5.80 -10.29 1.39
N ILE A 47 5.61 -8.97 1.40
CA ILE A 47 4.29 -8.35 1.21
C ILE A 47 3.71 -8.74 -0.16
N THR A 48 4.48 -8.59 -1.23
CA THR A 48 4.01 -8.80 -2.61
C THR A 48 3.87 -10.27 -2.95
N ASN A 49 4.82 -11.10 -2.54
CA ASN A 49 4.88 -12.48 -3.03
C ASN A 49 4.13 -13.47 -2.13
N ILE A 50 3.93 -13.12 -0.84
CA ILE A 50 3.34 -14.02 0.15
C ILE A 50 2.06 -13.42 0.74
N PHE A 51 2.15 -12.22 1.31
CA PHE A 51 1.06 -11.67 2.12
C PHE A 51 -0.16 -11.26 1.29
N ILE A 52 0.04 -10.57 0.16
CA ILE A 52 -1.06 -10.19 -0.74
C ILE A 52 -1.78 -11.43 -1.30
N PRO A 53 -1.09 -12.41 -1.91
CA PRO A 53 -1.75 -13.64 -2.40
C PRO A 53 -2.52 -14.39 -1.30
N PHE A 54 -1.96 -14.47 -0.09
CA PHE A 54 -2.67 -15.03 1.06
C PHE A 54 -3.96 -14.27 1.34
N LEU A 55 -3.92 -12.95 1.46
CA LEU A 55 -5.10 -12.11 1.74
C LEU A 55 -6.16 -12.18 0.62
N GLU A 56 -5.74 -12.32 -0.63
CA GLU A 56 -6.64 -12.49 -1.79
C GLU A 56 -7.37 -13.85 -1.75
N SER A 57 -6.72 -14.89 -1.23
CA SER A 57 -7.33 -16.22 -1.09
C SER A 57 -8.42 -16.30 0.00
N LEU A 58 -8.46 -15.32 0.91
CA LEU A 58 -9.38 -15.34 2.04
C LEU A 58 -10.78 -14.85 1.67
N THR A 59 -11.79 -15.44 2.32
CA THR A 59 -13.15 -14.87 2.32
C THR A 59 -13.28 -13.79 3.39
N TRP A 60 -13.32 -12.53 2.95
CA TRP A 60 -13.50 -11.39 3.84
C TRP A 60 -14.96 -11.25 4.31
N ARG A 61 -15.15 -11.03 5.61
CA ARG A 61 -16.48 -10.83 6.23
C ARG A 61 -16.76 -9.38 6.63
N SER A 62 -15.85 -8.45 6.35
CA SER A 62 -15.95 -7.06 6.78
C SER A 62 -15.55 -6.07 5.68
N LYS A 63 -15.84 -4.79 5.92
CA LYS A 63 -15.43 -3.66 5.05
C LYS A 63 -13.91 -3.51 4.91
N LYS A 64 -13.12 -4.24 5.71
CA LYS A 64 -11.65 -4.28 5.55
C LYS A 64 -11.21 -4.83 4.20
N ARG A 65 -12.06 -5.61 3.50
CA ARG A 65 -11.80 -6.01 2.12
C ARG A 65 -11.55 -4.79 1.22
N SER A 66 -12.39 -3.76 1.34
CA SER A 66 -12.27 -2.55 0.53
C SER A 66 -11.03 -1.73 0.89
N ASP A 67 -10.67 -1.68 2.17
CA ASP A 67 -9.40 -1.07 2.60
C ASP A 67 -8.19 -1.82 2.03
N PHE A 68 -8.24 -3.15 2.03
CA PHE A 68 -7.19 -3.99 1.44
C PHE A 68 -7.08 -3.75 -0.08
N GLN A 69 -8.20 -3.72 -0.80
CA GLN A 69 -8.21 -3.45 -2.25
C GLN A 69 -7.65 -2.07 -2.57
N ASP A 70 -8.06 -1.02 -1.85
CA ASP A 70 -7.54 0.33 -2.05
C ASP A 70 -6.04 0.40 -1.74
N TRP A 71 -5.57 -0.28 -0.68
CA TRP A 71 -4.15 -0.39 -0.36
C TRP A 71 -3.35 -1.11 -1.45
N ASN A 72 -3.88 -2.21 -1.99
CA ASN A 72 -3.23 -2.96 -3.07
C ASN A 72 -3.11 -2.10 -4.35
N SER A 73 -4.16 -1.37 -4.71
CA SER A 73 -4.12 -0.41 -5.82
C SER A 73 -3.04 0.66 -5.64
N ILE A 74 -2.88 1.21 -4.43
CA ILE A 74 -1.81 2.17 -4.13
C ILE A 74 -0.43 1.55 -4.32
N LEU A 75 -0.23 0.28 -3.92
CA LEU A 75 1.04 -0.42 -4.13
C LEU A 75 1.37 -0.57 -5.61
N LEU A 76 0.41 -0.99 -6.44
CA LEU A 76 0.57 -1.14 -7.88
C LEU A 76 0.90 0.21 -8.56
N LEU A 77 0.14 1.25 -8.24
CA LEU A 77 0.41 2.62 -8.73
C LEU A 77 1.82 3.10 -8.35
N LYS A 78 2.30 2.72 -7.16
CA LYS A 78 3.66 3.06 -6.71
C LYS A 78 4.73 2.28 -7.46
N GLU A 79 4.53 0.98 -7.63
CA GLU A 79 5.43 0.10 -8.36
C GLU A 79 5.65 0.59 -9.80
N GLN A 80 4.58 1.00 -10.47
CA GLN A 80 4.61 1.54 -11.82
C GLN A 80 5.02 3.01 -11.90
N GLY A 81 5.29 3.67 -10.77
CA GLY A 81 5.78 5.06 -10.73
C GLY A 81 4.71 6.14 -10.91
N HIS A 82 3.42 5.79 -10.96
CA HIS A 82 2.33 6.76 -11.10
C HIS A 82 2.20 7.69 -9.90
N HIS A 83 2.69 7.30 -8.72
CA HIS A 83 2.82 8.20 -7.57
C HIS A 83 3.67 9.47 -7.83
N LEU A 84 4.44 9.51 -8.92
CA LEU A 84 5.25 10.66 -9.34
C LEU A 84 4.61 11.48 -10.48
N SER A 85 3.41 11.08 -10.93
CA SER A 85 2.61 11.88 -11.86
C SER A 85 1.49 12.59 -11.10
N GLU A 86 1.07 13.75 -11.59
CA GLU A 86 -0.02 14.52 -10.97
C GLU A 86 -1.31 13.70 -10.88
N GLN A 87 -1.66 13.00 -11.96
CA GLN A 87 -2.84 12.13 -12.00
C GLN A 87 -2.76 11.00 -10.97
N GLY A 88 -1.62 10.31 -10.87
CA GLY A 88 -1.49 9.21 -9.92
C GLY A 88 -1.49 9.68 -8.47
N VAL A 89 -0.93 10.86 -8.18
CA VAL A 89 -1.02 11.50 -6.86
C VAL A 89 -2.48 11.76 -6.49
N LYS A 90 -3.25 12.39 -7.39
CA LYS A 90 -4.67 12.68 -7.17
C LYS A 90 -5.47 11.40 -6.85
N LEU A 91 -5.25 10.32 -7.59
CA LEU A 91 -5.92 9.04 -7.35
C LEU A 91 -5.52 8.41 -6.01
N ILE A 92 -4.24 8.47 -5.64
CA ILE A 92 -3.76 7.97 -4.34
C ILE A 92 -4.40 8.76 -3.18
N ASP A 93 -4.46 10.08 -3.28
CA ASP A 93 -5.07 10.93 -2.26
C ASP A 93 -6.59 10.66 -2.14
N LEU A 94 -7.28 10.46 -3.27
CA LEU A 94 -8.68 10.03 -3.27
C LEU A 94 -8.86 8.68 -2.58
N LEU A 95 -8.03 7.68 -2.88
CA LEU A 95 -8.09 6.38 -2.19
C LEU A 95 -7.88 6.53 -0.68
N LEU A 96 -6.85 7.26 -0.26
CA LEU A 96 -6.55 7.48 1.17
C LEU A 96 -7.67 8.24 1.88
N SER A 97 -8.33 9.18 1.20
CA SER A 97 -9.51 9.88 1.72
C SER A 97 -10.72 8.96 1.94
N GLN A 98 -10.73 7.76 1.37
CA GLN A 98 -11.83 6.79 1.44
C GLN A 98 -11.50 5.54 2.26
N MET A 99 -10.28 5.42 2.80
CA MET A 99 -9.81 4.23 3.53
C MET A 99 -10.02 4.32 5.04
N ASN A 100 -10.10 3.14 5.69
CA ASN A 100 -10.17 2.98 7.15
C ASN A 100 -11.35 3.74 7.77
N ASN A 101 -11.08 4.58 8.77
CA ASN A 101 -12.12 5.33 9.48
C ASN A 101 -12.84 6.32 8.56
N ASN A 102 -12.16 6.82 7.52
CA ASN A 102 -12.79 7.73 6.55
C ASN A 102 -13.92 7.03 5.78
N ARG A 103 -13.81 5.72 5.53
CA ARG A 103 -14.86 4.92 4.88
C ARG A 103 -16.16 4.84 5.68
N LEU A 104 -16.04 4.96 7.01
CA LEU A 104 -17.16 4.83 7.94
C LEU A 104 -17.69 6.20 8.38
N SER A 105 -17.04 7.27 7.97
CA SER A 105 -17.43 8.61 8.36
C SER A 105 -18.70 9.04 7.65
N THR A 106 -19.62 9.60 8.42
CA THR A 106 -20.89 10.16 7.93
C THR A 106 -20.86 11.69 7.91
N ALA A 107 -19.71 12.32 8.18
CA ALA A 107 -19.63 13.78 8.20
C ALA A 107 -19.87 14.34 6.79
N SER A 108 -20.69 15.38 6.70
CA SER A 108 -21.06 16.05 5.45
C SER A 108 -19.89 16.73 4.74
N SER A 109 -18.78 16.93 5.44
CA SER A 109 -17.53 17.47 4.88
C SER A 109 -16.70 16.45 4.10
N HIS A 110 -17.07 15.15 4.13
CA HIS A 110 -16.35 14.15 3.35
C HIS A 110 -16.70 14.24 1.87
N PRO A 111 -15.70 14.18 0.97
CA PRO A 111 -15.94 14.23 -0.45
C PRO A 111 -16.78 13.02 -0.87
N THR A 112 -17.88 13.27 -1.56
CA THR A 112 -18.63 12.24 -2.28
C THR A 112 -17.79 11.80 -3.46
N VAL A 113 -17.36 10.54 -3.45
CA VAL A 113 -16.51 9.96 -4.50
C VAL A 113 -17.31 8.96 -5.31
N ASP A 114 -17.40 9.16 -6.62
CA ASP A 114 -17.88 8.13 -7.54
C ASP A 114 -16.86 6.99 -7.60
N ARG A 115 -17.17 5.89 -6.90
CA ARG A 115 -16.29 4.73 -6.81
C ARG A 115 -16.15 3.99 -8.14
N THR A 116 -17.15 4.03 -9.01
CA THR A 116 -17.08 3.36 -10.31
C THR A 116 -16.10 4.10 -11.20
N LEU A 117 -16.21 5.42 -11.27
CA LEU A 117 -15.29 6.25 -12.04
C LEU A 117 -13.86 6.16 -11.49
N LEU A 118 -13.69 6.28 -10.16
CA LEU A 118 -12.38 6.17 -9.52
C LEU A 118 -11.69 4.84 -9.86
N LEU A 119 -12.40 3.72 -9.76
CA LEU A 119 -11.84 2.41 -10.10
C LEU A 119 -11.49 2.29 -11.58
N ALA A 120 -12.30 2.86 -12.47
CA ALA A 120 -11.99 2.89 -13.90
C ALA A 120 -10.69 3.68 -14.16
N GLU A 121 -10.53 4.86 -13.57
CA GLU A 121 -9.31 5.69 -13.72
C GLU A 121 -8.05 4.99 -13.16
N ILE A 122 -8.17 4.33 -12.01
CA ILE A 122 -7.08 3.54 -11.43
C ILE A 122 -6.69 2.40 -12.37
N ASN A 123 -7.67 1.65 -12.88
CA ASN A 123 -7.42 0.53 -13.79
C ASN A 123 -6.82 0.99 -15.12
N LEU A 124 -7.18 2.18 -15.61
CA LEU A 124 -6.56 2.75 -16.81
C LEU A 124 -5.07 3.02 -16.60
N LEU A 125 -4.67 3.53 -15.42
CA LEU A 125 -3.24 3.70 -15.12
C LEU A 125 -2.55 2.35 -14.90
N ILE A 126 -3.15 1.45 -14.13
CA ILE A 126 -2.53 0.15 -13.80
C ILE A 126 -2.32 -0.71 -15.04
N ASN A 127 -3.25 -0.69 -15.99
CA ASN A 127 -3.13 -1.44 -17.24
C ASN A 127 -2.38 -0.66 -18.34
N GLY A 128 -2.02 0.60 -18.06
CA GLY A 128 -1.28 1.47 -18.95
C GLY A 128 0.23 1.27 -18.85
N PRO A 129 1.01 2.10 -19.59
CA PRO A 129 2.46 2.07 -19.51
C PRO A 129 2.94 2.60 -18.15
N SER A 130 3.98 1.97 -17.61
CA SER A 130 4.65 2.45 -16.40
C SER A 130 5.20 3.87 -16.61
N ASN A 131 5.15 4.70 -15.57
CA ASN A 131 5.84 5.99 -15.51
C ASN A 131 7.36 5.85 -15.24
N PHE A 132 7.87 4.63 -15.15
CA PHE A 132 9.29 4.33 -15.09
C PHE A 132 9.80 3.73 -16.40
N GLU A 133 11.02 4.11 -16.75
CA GLU A 133 11.78 3.53 -17.85
C GLU A 133 13.19 3.18 -17.33
N LEU A 134 13.82 2.13 -17.86
CA LEU A 134 15.23 1.86 -17.59
C LEU A 134 16.09 2.56 -18.63
N ARG A 135 16.88 3.54 -18.21
CA ARG A 135 17.89 4.22 -19.03
C ARG A 135 19.25 4.03 -18.40
N ASN A 136 20.19 3.43 -19.13
CA ASN A 136 21.56 3.17 -18.65
C ASN A 136 21.60 2.44 -17.29
N GLY A 137 20.73 1.44 -17.10
CA GLY A 137 20.63 0.67 -15.85
C GLY A 137 20.03 1.44 -14.65
N ARG A 138 19.54 2.67 -14.86
CA ARG A 138 18.92 3.50 -13.82
C ARG A 138 17.46 3.77 -14.15
N LYS A 139 16.62 3.82 -13.11
CA LYS A 139 15.20 4.20 -13.26
C LYS A 139 15.09 5.67 -13.65
N TRP A 140 14.42 5.92 -14.76
CA TRP A 140 14.05 7.23 -15.29
C TRP A 140 12.56 7.45 -15.08
N VAL A 141 12.17 8.64 -14.62
CA VAL A 141 10.75 9.02 -14.41
C VAL A 141 10.27 9.77 -15.64
N ILE A 142 9.33 9.18 -16.38
CA ILE A 142 8.87 9.71 -17.67
C ILE A 142 8.20 11.06 -17.48
N SER A 143 7.23 11.16 -16.56
CA SER A 143 6.48 12.39 -16.30
C SER A 143 7.36 13.57 -15.88
N LEU A 144 8.45 13.30 -15.13
CA LEU A 144 9.31 14.33 -14.57
C LEU A 144 10.57 14.61 -15.41
N LYS A 145 10.80 13.82 -16.46
CA LYS A 145 12.00 13.90 -17.32
C LYS A 145 13.31 13.94 -16.52
N LYS A 146 13.43 13.08 -15.50
CA LYS A 146 14.62 12.98 -14.65
C LYS A 146 14.82 11.58 -14.10
N TYR A 147 16.05 11.26 -13.67
CA TYR A 147 16.32 10.01 -12.97
C TYR A 147 15.60 9.96 -11.62
N TYR A 148 15.11 8.77 -11.26
CA TYR A 148 14.48 8.52 -9.98
C TYR A 148 15.51 8.67 -8.85
N ASN A 149 15.15 9.41 -7.82
CA ASN A 149 15.91 9.51 -6.58
C ASN A 149 14.98 9.15 -5.41
N SER A 150 15.47 8.28 -4.51
CA SER A 150 14.77 7.88 -3.28
C SER A 150 14.32 9.06 -2.40
N SER A 151 14.95 10.24 -2.51
CA SER A 151 14.54 11.45 -1.79
C SER A 151 13.18 12.00 -2.23
N LEU A 152 12.76 11.80 -3.50
CA LEU A 152 11.47 12.26 -4.02
C LEU A 152 10.31 11.62 -3.25
N TRP A 153 10.46 10.35 -2.89
CA TRP A 153 9.48 9.63 -2.10
C TRP A 153 9.41 10.13 -0.65
N ARG A 154 10.51 10.56 -0.05
CA ARG A 154 10.54 10.98 1.37
C ARG A 154 9.64 12.20 1.64
N SER A 155 9.62 13.18 0.74
CA SER A 155 8.74 14.35 0.87
C SER A 155 7.27 13.97 0.78
N GLN A 156 6.92 13.09 -0.16
CA GLN A 156 5.55 12.62 -0.35
C GLN A 156 5.09 11.73 0.82
N LYS A 157 5.94 10.81 1.28
CA LYS A 157 5.70 9.99 2.48
C LYS A 157 5.39 10.86 3.70
N LYS A 158 6.12 11.96 3.90
CA LYS A 158 5.85 12.89 5.02
C LYS A 158 4.45 13.50 4.94
N HIS A 159 4.00 13.90 3.74
CA HIS A 159 2.63 14.38 3.53
C HIS A 159 1.58 13.29 3.86
N LEU A 160 1.76 12.08 3.31
CA LEU A 160 0.84 10.96 3.51
C LEU A 160 0.76 10.51 4.98
N CYS A 161 1.90 10.47 5.68
CA CYS A 161 1.95 10.17 7.12
C CYS A 161 1.20 11.22 7.95
N ASN A 162 1.40 12.51 7.66
CA ASN A 162 0.83 13.59 8.44
C ASN A 162 -0.67 13.76 8.21
N HIS A 163 -1.13 13.56 6.97
CA HIS A 163 -2.51 13.86 6.59
C HIS A 163 -3.45 12.65 6.71
N TYR A 164 -2.94 11.45 6.41
CA TYR A 164 -3.77 10.23 6.38
C TYR A 164 -3.34 9.18 7.41
N GLY A 165 -2.34 9.46 8.26
CA GLY A 165 -1.82 8.51 9.23
C GLY A 165 -1.15 7.27 8.59
N TRP A 166 -0.83 7.34 7.29
CA TRP A 166 -0.32 6.21 6.53
C TRP A 166 1.11 5.84 6.95
N LYS A 167 1.37 4.56 7.25
CA LYS A 167 2.70 4.05 7.66
C LYS A 167 3.13 2.87 6.78
N GLY A 168 3.26 3.11 5.48
CA GLY A 168 3.91 2.15 4.56
C GLY A 168 5.28 2.60 4.09
#